data_AF-A0A370N201-F1
#
_entry.id   AF-A0A370N201-F1
#
_cell.length_a   1.000
_cell.length_b   1.000
_cell.length_c   1.000
_cell.angle_alpha   90.00
_cell.angle_beta   90.00
_cell.angle_gamma   90.00
#
_symmetry.space_group_name_H-M   'P 1'
#
loop_
_entity.id
_entity.type
_entity.pdbx_description
1 polymer ?
#
loop_
_entity_poly.entity_id
_entity_poly.type
_entity_poly.pdbx_seq_one_letter_code
_entity_poly.pdbx_strand_id
1 'polypeptide(L)'
;MPSDDLSIGHKVFGDIAPALAGYTDNVLFGDVWQRPGLSPRDRSLVTVAALTALYRTNELTSHIKRALENGVERDEIVEVMTHLAFYSGWPTAHSALQIARRVFHPPGLNMAV
;
A
#
# COMPACT_ATOMS: atom_id res chain seq x y z
N MET A 1 29.31 -6.56 -2.75
CA MET A 1 28.18 -7.49 -2.60
C MET A 1 27.52 -7.66 -3.96
N PRO A 2 27.09 -8.86 -4.35
CA PRO A 2 26.27 -9.05 -5.56
C PRO A 2 24.95 -8.26 -5.43
N SER A 3 24.45 -7.71 -6.54
CA SER A 3 23.25 -6.86 -6.58
C SER A 3 21.96 -7.54 -6.07
N ASP A 4 21.93 -8.87 -6.10
CA ASP A 4 20.71 -9.64 -5.84
C ASP A 4 20.37 -9.75 -4.34
N ASP A 5 21.36 -9.54 -3.46
CA ASP A 5 21.25 -9.70 -2.00
C ASP A 5 20.83 -8.40 -1.28
N LEU A 6 20.54 -7.33 -2.02
CA LEU A 6 20.12 -6.05 -1.45
C LEU A 6 18.67 -6.12 -0.95
N SER A 7 18.42 -5.56 0.23
CA SER A 7 17.10 -5.35 0.81
C SER A 7 16.29 -4.31 0.02
N ILE A 8 14.96 -4.30 0.17
CA ILE A 8 14.02 -3.56 -0.70
C ILE A 8 14.39 -2.07 -0.79
N GLY A 9 14.67 -1.41 0.33
CA GLY A 9 15.06 -0.01 0.38
C GLY A 9 16.34 0.26 -0.40
N HIS A 10 17.37 -0.55 -0.20
CA HIS A 10 18.65 -0.39 -0.91
C HIS A 10 18.56 -0.70 -2.41
N LYS A 11 17.64 -1.57 -2.83
CA LYS A 11 17.36 -1.78 -4.26
C LYS A 11 16.74 -0.56 -4.94
N VAL A 12 15.93 0.22 -4.21
CA VAL A 12 15.20 1.36 -4.78
C VAL A 12 15.98 2.67 -4.66
N PHE A 13 16.66 2.91 -3.54
CA PHE A 13 17.27 4.20 -3.22
C PHE A 13 18.72 4.12 -2.72
N GLY A 14 19.36 2.94 -2.78
CA GLY A 14 20.71 2.77 -2.23
C GLY A 14 21.78 3.64 -2.88
N ASP A 15 21.59 4.02 -4.14
CA ASP A 15 22.51 4.85 -4.93
C ASP A 15 22.38 6.35 -4.65
N ILE A 16 21.17 6.85 -4.38
CA ILE A 16 20.90 8.29 -4.18
C ILE A 16 20.61 8.70 -2.73
N ALA A 17 20.09 7.79 -1.91
CA ALA A 17 19.63 8.07 -0.54
C ALA A 17 19.84 6.85 0.39
N PRO A 18 21.09 6.42 0.63
CA PRO A 18 21.40 5.21 1.40
C PRO A 18 20.86 5.22 2.83
N ALA A 19 20.76 6.38 3.48
CA ALA A 19 20.14 6.49 4.80
C ALA A 19 18.64 6.15 4.76
N LEU A 20 17.90 6.66 3.76
CA LEU A 20 16.48 6.37 3.58
C LEU A 20 16.25 4.89 3.24
N ALA A 21 17.10 4.33 2.39
CA ALA A 21 17.13 2.90 2.11
C ALA A 21 17.29 2.08 3.41
N GLY A 22 18.27 2.44 4.25
CA GLY A 22 18.47 1.82 5.56
C GLY A 22 17.29 1.94 6.51
N TYR A 23 16.59 3.08 6.55
CA TYR A 23 15.37 3.23 7.36
C TYR A 23 14.22 2.38 6.83
N THR A 24 14.07 2.29 5.50
CA THR A 24 13.04 1.45 4.87
C THR A 24 13.23 -0.02 5.23
N ASP A 25 14.48 -0.49 5.19
CA ASP A 25 14.78 -1.89 5.47
C ASP A 25 14.71 -2.22 6.96
N ASN A 26 15.42 -1.46 7.79
CA ASN A 26 15.62 -1.84 9.19
C ASN A 26 14.49 -1.36 10.10
N VAL A 27 14.03 -0.11 9.91
CA VAL A 27 13.04 0.51 10.80
C VAL A 27 11.63 0.22 10.33
N LEU A 28 11.33 0.50 9.06
CA LEU A 28 9.98 0.32 8.54
C LEU A 28 9.63 -1.17 8.45
N PHE A 29 10.28 -1.92 7.56
CA PHE A 29 9.91 -3.33 7.34
C PHE A 29 10.52 -4.31 8.34
N GLY A 30 11.71 -4.00 8.87
CA GLY A 30 12.41 -4.83 9.85
C GLY A 30 11.87 -4.74 11.28
N ASP A 31 11.25 -3.62 11.68
CA ASP A 31 10.68 -3.44 13.02
C ASP A 31 9.19 -3.07 12.96
N VAL A 32 8.84 -1.87 12.49
CA VAL A 32 7.47 -1.32 12.62
C VAL A 32 6.41 -2.26 12.03
N TRP A 33 6.68 -2.88 10.87
CA TRP A 33 5.76 -3.83 10.24
C TRP A 33 5.71 -5.21 10.93
N GLN A 34 6.69 -5.55 11.75
CA GLN A 34 6.77 -6.81 12.51
C GLN A 34 6.19 -6.72 13.93
N ARG A 35 5.86 -5.51 14.41
CA ARG A 35 5.33 -5.32 15.78
C ARG A 35 4.06 -6.15 16.02
N PRO A 36 3.98 -6.97 17.08
CA PRO A 36 2.91 -7.95 17.26
C PRO A 36 1.55 -7.36 17.66
N GLY A 37 1.51 -6.09 18.11
CA GLY A 37 0.28 -5.45 18.58
C GLY A 37 -0.75 -5.12 17.49
N LEU A 38 -0.39 -5.28 16.21
CA LEU A 38 -1.31 -5.13 15.09
C LEU A 38 -0.94 -6.15 14.00
N SER A 39 -1.90 -6.93 13.54
CA SER A 39 -1.68 -7.95 12.53
C SER A 39 -1.18 -7.33 11.21
N PRO A 40 -0.46 -8.08 10.35
CA PRO A 40 -0.08 -7.59 9.03
C PRO A 40 -1.28 -7.16 8.17
N ARG A 41 -2.42 -7.85 8.35
CA ARG A 41 -3.70 -7.53 7.71
C ARG A 41 -4.17 -6.13 8.11
N ASP A 42 -4.34 -5.91 9.40
CA ASP A 42 -4.91 -4.65 9.91
C ASP A 42 -3.92 -3.50 9.70
N ARG A 43 -2.61 -3.77 9.79
CA ARG A 43 -1.56 -2.81 9.45
C ARG A 43 -1.64 -2.35 7.99
N SER A 44 -1.91 -3.27 7.07
CA SER A 44 -2.14 -2.90 5.67
C SER A 44 -3.41 -2.08 5.51
N LEU A 45 -4.52 -2.46 6.17
CA LEU A 45 -5.79 -1.73 6.10
C LEU A 45 -5.64 -0.28 6.57
N VAL A 46 -5.01 -0.05 7.73
CA VAL A 46 -4.77 1.31 8.24
C VAL A 46 -3.80 2.11 7.36
N THR A 47 -2.84 1.44 6.73
CA THR A 47 -1.93 2.10 5.78
C THR A 47 -2.69 2.57 4.53
N VAL A 48 -3.55 1.72 3.95
CA VAL A 48 -4.42 2.08 2.82
C VAL A 48 -5.37 3.22 3.19
N ALA A 49 -5.95 3.19 4.39
CA ALA A 49 -6.80 4.25 4.90
C ALA A 49 -6.05 5.59 4.98
N ALA A 50 -4.85 5.59 5.58
CA ALA A 50 -4.02 6.79 5.71
C ALA A 50 -3.59 7.35 4.35
N LEU A 51 -3.14 6.49 3.42
CA LEU A 51 -2.74 6.92 2.08
C LEU A 51 -3.91 7.51 1.28
N THR A 52 -5.10 6.92 1.41
CA THR A 52 -6.34 7.46 0.86
C THR A 52 -6.59 8.87 1.41
N ALA A 53 -6.66 9.00 2.74
CA ALA A 53 -6.97 10.27 3.40
C ALA A 53 -5.96 11.38 3.11
N LEU A 54 -4.67 11.04 2.96
CA LEU A 54 -3.59 11.97 2.65
C LEU A 54 -3.39 12.24 1.16
N TYR A 55 -4.24 11.67 0.30
CA TYR A 55 -4.15 11.81 -1.16
C TYR A 55 -2.80 11.36 -1.74
N ARG A 56 -2.20 10.33 -1.16
CA ARG A 56 -0.91 9.74 -1.58
C ARG A 56 -1.13 8.63 -2.60
N THR A 57 -1.70 9.02 -3.73
CA THR A 57 -2.13 8.10 -4.80
C THR A 57 -0.98 7.31 -5.44
N ASN A 58 0.24 7.85 -5.41
CA ASN A 58 1.46 7.17 -5.87
C ASN A 58 1.78 5.89 -5.10
N GLU A 59 1.41 5.82 -3.81
CA GLU A 59 1.70 4.67 -2.95
C GLU A 59 0.54 3.66 -2.89
N LEU A 60 -0.67 4.06 -3.29
CA LEU A 60 -1.86 3.21 -3.12
C LEU A 60 -1.77 1.90 -3.89
N THR A 61 -1.18 1.88 -5.08
CA THR A 61 -1.12 0.64 -5.90
C THR A 61 -0.35 -0.48 -5.21
N SER A 62 0.82 -0.18 -4.64
CA SER A 62 1.66 -1.16 -3.94
C SER A 62 1.01 -1.59 -2.62
N HIS A 63 0.44 -0.66 -1.87
CA HIS A 63 -0.18 -0.94 -0.58
C HIS A 63 -1.52 -1.66 -0.66
N ILE A 64 -2.31 -1.45 -1.72
CA ILE A 64 -3.53 -2.25 -1.98
C ILE A 64 -3.13 -3.70 -2.28
N LYS A 65 -2.11 -3.94 -3.12
CA LYS A 65 -1.62 -5.31 -3.40
C LYS A 65 -1.15 -6.00 -2.12
N ARG A 66 -0.34 -5.31 -1.30
CA ARG A 66 0.11 -5.84 -0.01
C ARG A 66 -1.04 -6.07 0.98
N ALA A 67 -2.09 -5.25 0.94
CA ALA A 67 -3.29 -5.47 1.77
C ALA A 67 -4.00 -6.78 1.39
N LEU A 68 -4.17 -7.03 0.09
CA LEU A 68 -4.74 -8.28 -0.42
C LEU A 68 -3.87 -9.49 -0.05
N GLU A 69 -2.55 -9.40 -0.23
CA GLU A 69 -1.59 -10.45 0.16
C GLU A 69 -1.65 -10.77 1.66
N ASN A 70 -1.88 -9.75 2.50
CA ASN A 70 -2.03 -9.90 3.94
C ASN A 70 -3.45 -10.29 4.39
N GLY A 71 -4.39 -10.53 3.46
CA GLY A 71 -5.73 -11.03 3.76
C GLY A 71 -6.81 -9.98 4.03
N VAL A 72 -6.62 -8.73 3.59
CA VAL A 72 -7.73 -7.76 3.50
C VAL A 72 -8.55 -8.08 2.24
N GLU A 73 -9.88 -8.11 2.35
CA GLU A 73 -10.73 -8.39 1.21
C GLU A 73 -10.94 -7.15 0.32
N ARG A 74 -11.25 -7.38 -0.97
CA ARG A 74 -11.51 -6.27 -1.92
C ARG A 74 -12.65 -5.38 -1.44
N ASP A 75 -13.70 -5.99 -0.92
CA ASP A 75 -14.90 -5.29 -0.44
C ASP A 75 -14.57 -4.41 0.77
N GLU A 76 -13.69 -4.86 1.67
CA GLU A 76 -13.23 -4.06 2.81
C GLU A 76 -12.39 -2.86 2.38
N ILE A 77 -11.55 -3.01 1.35
CA ILE A 77 -10.78 -1.90 0.78
C ILE A 77 -11.72 -0.85 0.16
N VAL A 78 -12.72 -1.32 -0.60
CA VAL A 78 -13.75 -0.45 -1.19
C VAL A 78 -14.54 0.26 -0.09
N GLU A 79 -14.93 -0.44 0.96
CA GLU A 79 -15.71 0.11 2.07
C GLU A 79 -14.92 1.15 2.84
N VAL A 80 -13.64 0.90 3.16
CA VAL A 80 -12.77 1.90 3.81
C VAL A 80 -12.62 3.15 2.96
N MET A 81 -12.37 3.02 1.66
CA MET A 81 -12.26 4.19 0.77
C MET A 81 -13.57 4.97 0.69
N THR A 82 -14.70 4.27 0.61
CA THR A 82 -16.04 4.87 0.59
C THR A 82 -16.35 5.59 1.89
N HIS A 83 -16.04 4.97 3.04
CA HIS A 83 -16.18 5.57 4.35
C HIS A 83 -15.35 6.85 4.48
N LEU A 84 -14.12 6.84 3.96
CA LEU A 84 -13.24 8.01 3.97
C LEU A 84 -13.73 9.16 3.10
N ALA A 85 -14.66 8.96 2.16
CA ALA A 85 -15.29 10.08 1.45
C ALA A 85 -15.92 11.10 2.41
N PHE A 86 -16.42 10.63 3.55
CA PHE A 86 -17.06 11.45 4.58
C PHE A 86 -16.07 12.12 5.54
N TYR A 87 -14.85 11.58 5.69
CA TYR A 87 -13.87 12.06 6.67
C TYR A 87 -12.70 12.82 6.05
N SER A 88 -12.30 12.48 4.82
CA SER A 88 -11.22 13.13 4.08
C SER A 88 -11.67 13.77 2.76
N GLY A 89 -12.97 13.70 2.46
CA GLY A 89 -13.60 14.34 1.32
C GLY A 89 -13.76 13.43 0.09
N TRP A 90 -14.76 13.75 -0.73
CA TRP A 90 -15.08 12.96 -1.93
C TRP A 90 -13.91 12.74 -2.90
N PRO A 91 -13.03 13.73 -3.18
CA PRO A 91 -11.92 13.55 -4.12
C PRO A 91 -10.94 12.46 -3.69
N THR A 92 -10.66 12.32 -2.39
CA THR A 92 -9.71 11.31 -1.89
C THR A 92 -10.21 9.90 -2.13
N ALA A 93 -11.48 9.66 -1.81
CA ALA A 93 -12.14 8.38 -2.03
C ALA A 93 -12.25 8.06 -3.52
N HIS A 94 -12.69 9.03 -4.34
CA HIS A 94 -12.84 8.85 -5.78
C HIS A 94 -11.52 8.43 -6.44
N SER A 95 -10.43 9.16 -6.19
CA SER A 95 -9.12 8.83 -6.76
C SER A 95 -8.58 7.49 -6.26
N ALA A 96 -8.79 7.15 -4.99
CA ALA A 96 -8.38 5.87 -4.44
C ALA A 96 -9.14 4.69 -5.07
N LEU A 97 -10.47 4.81 -5.24
CA LEU A 97 -11.30 3.78 -5.89
C LEU A 97 -10.94 3.59 -7.37
N GLN A 98 -10.57 4.65 -8.08
CA GLN A 98 -10.04 4.55 -9.44
C GLN A 98 -8.78 3.68 -9.52
N ILE A 99 -7.90 3.79 -8.52
CA ILE A 99 -6.67 2.99 -8.41
C ILE A 99 -7.01 1.56 -8.00
N ALA A 100 -7.88 1.36 -7.00
CA ALA A 100 -8.32 0.05 -6.57
C ALA A 100 -8.92 -0.76 -7.73
N ARG A 101 -9.77 -0.12 -8.54
CA ARG A 101 -10.34 -0.71 -9.77
C ARG A 101 -9.27 -1.25 -10.72
N ARG A 102 -8.18 -0.50 -10.94
CA ARG A 102 -7.08 -0.93 -11.82
C ARG A 102 -6.27 -2.08 -11.22
N VAL A 103 -6.14 -2.13 -9.89
CA VAL A 103 -5.46 -3.24 -9.20
C VAL A 103 -6.29 -4.52 -9.26
N PHE A 104 -7.61 -4.42 -9.08
CA PHE A 104 -8.52 -5.56 -9.11
C PHE A 104 -8.73 -6.13 -10.51
N HIS A 105 -8.64 -5.26 -11.53
CA HIS A 105 -8.83 -5.58 -12.94
C HIS A 105 -7.67 -4.99 -13.78
N PRO A 106 -6.51 -5.67 -13.82
CA PRO A 106 -5.39 -5.24 -14.64
C PRO A 106 -5.80 -5.23 -16.13
N PRO A 107 -5.29 -4.29 -16.94
CA PRO A 107 -5.51 -4.29 -18.39
C PRO A 107 -5.14 -5.65 -18.99
N GLY A 108 -6.10 -6.29 -19.69
CA GLY A 108 -5.96 -7.64 -20.26
C GLY A 108 -6.85 -8.70 -19.62
N LEU A 109 -7.47 -8.42 -18.47
CA LEU A 109 -8.51 -9.27 -17.89
C LEU A 109 -9.87 -8.79 -18.41
N ASN A 110 -10.30 -9.33 -19.57
CA ASN A 110 -11.67 -9.14 -20.05
C ASN A 110 -12.65 -9.62 -18.97
N MET A 111 -13.41 -8.71 -18.38
CA MET A 111 -14.61 -9.10 -17.66
C MET A 111 -15.67 -9.44 -18.70
N ALA A 112 -15.79 -10.72 -19.02
CA ALA A 112 -16.99 -11.26 -19.63
C ALA A 112 -18.05 -11.36 -18.53
N VAL A 113 -18.78 -10.27 -18.27
CA VAL A 113 -20.20 -10.28 -17.91
C VAL A 113 -20.82 -8.94 -18.29
#